data_AF-A0A971KM75-F1
#
_entry.id   AF-A0A971KM75-F1
#
_cell.length_a   1.000
_cell.length_b   1.000
_cell.length_c   1.000
_cell.angle_alpha   90.00
_cell.angle_beta   90.00
_cell.angle_gamma   90.00
#
_symmetry.space_group_name_H-M   'P 1'
#
loop_
_entity.id
_entity.type
_entity.pdbx_description
1 polymer ?
#
loop_
_entity_poly.entity_id
_entity_poly.type
_entity_poly.pdbx_seq_one_letter_code
_entity_poly.pdbx_strand_id
1 'polypeptide(L)'
;MNKDIFESKKKFFQAGHTLSYDFRILQLKKLKESILKYEEDIVEELRKDLNKSEFEAYTSELGIVYSELNLAIKNLKKWMKIKRVRTPIFLQPGRSYILP
;
A
#
# COMPACT_ATOMS: atom_id res chain seq x y z
N MET A 1 19.06 12.08 7.67
CA MET A 1 17.63 12.14 7.28
C MET A 1 17.14 13.55 7.51
N ASN A 2 16.57 14.22 6.51
CA ASN A 2 16.21 15.64 6.61
C ASN A 2 15.04 15.80 7.61
N LYS A 3 15.28 16.41 8.78
CA LYS A 3 14.37 16.42 9.94
C LYS A 3 12.97 16.98 9.57
N ASP A 4 12.95 17.95 8.66
CA ASP A 4 11.73 18.64 8.24
C ASP A 4 10.77 17.75 7.44
N ILE A 5 11.30 16.87 6.58
CA ILE A 5 10.49 15.94 5.78
C ILE A 5 9.81 14.92 6.70
N PHE A 6 10.55 14.43 7.69
CA PHE A 6 10.02 13.48 8.67
C PHE A 6 8.86 14.08 9.47
N GLU A 7 9.06 15.27 10.04
CA GLU A 7 8.03 15.94 10.83
C GLU A 7 6.80 16.29 10.00
N SER A 8 6.97 16.69 8.74
CA SER A 8 5.84 16.93 7.83
C SER A 8 5.01 15.67 7.59
N LYS A 9 5.65 14.53 7.29
CA LYS A 9 4.95 13.26 7.07
C LYS A 9 4.25 12.76 8.33
N LYS A 10 4.89 12.94 9.49
CA LYS A 10 4.33 12.60 10.80
C LYS A 10 3.07 13.41 11.08
N LYS A 11 3.10 14.73 10.89
CA LYS A 11 1.93 15.60 11.05
C LYS A 11 0.79 15.21 10.11
N PHE A 12 1.09 14.93 8.83
CA PHE A 12 0.09 14.51 7.85
C PHE A 12 -0.61 13.20 8.25
N PHE A 13 0.15 12.21 8.75
CA PHE A 13 -0.40 10.96 9.26
C PHE A 13 -1.25 11.18 10.52
N GLN A 14 -0.75 11.96 11.48
CA GLN A 14 -1.45 12.26 12.73
C GLN A 14 -2.76 13.00 12.53
N ALA A 15 -2.87 13.81 11.47
CA ALA A 15 -4.13 14.45 11.07
C ALA A 15 -5.19 13.47 10.52
N GLY A 16 -4.85 12.18 10.35
CA GLY A 16 -5.80 11.14 9.97
C GLY A 16 -6.08 11.05 8.47
N HIS A 17 -5.43 11.87 7.64
CA HIS A 17 -5.66 11.92 6.18
C HIS A 17 -5.48 10.55 5.50
N THR A 18 -4.57 9.72 6.01
CA THR A 18 -4.24 8.40 5.43
C THR A 18 -5.16 7.27 5.88
N LEU A 19 -6.08 7.52 6.82
CA LEU A 19 -6.88 6.46 7.44
C LEU A 19 -8.09 6.06 6.60
N SER A 20 -8.62 6.97 5.78
CA SER A 20 -9.83 6.72 4.99
C SER A 20 -9.58 5.72 3.86
N TYR A 21 -10.62 4.95 3.51
CA TYR A 21 -10.58 4.05 2.37
C TYR A 21 -10.30 4.81 1.07
N ASP A 22 -10.96 5.95 0.87
CA ASP A 22 -10.87 6.73 -0.36
C ASP A 22 -9.45 7.26 -0.61
N PHE A 23 -8.75 7.68 0.45
CA PHE A 23 -7.36 8.06 0.33
C PHE A 23 -6.51 6.87 -0.09
N ARG A 24 -6.61 5.73 0.63
CA ARG A 24 -5.76 4.56 0.34
C ARG A 24 -5.99 3.99 -1.05
N ILE A 25 -7.25 3.87 -1.49
CA ILE A 25 -7.57 3.35 -2.83
C ILE A 25 -7.08 4.30 -3.93
N LEU A 26 -7.19 5.62 -3.73
CA LEU A 26 -6.69 6.61 -4.66
C LEU A 26 -5.16 6.51 -4.80
N GLN A 27 -4.44 6.40 -3.68
CA GLN A 27 -2.99 6.28 -3.69
C GLN A 27 -2.51 4.99 -4.36
N LEU A 28 -3.19 3.85 -4.14
CA LEU A 28 -2.85 2.59 -4.81
C LEU A 28 -3.05 2.66 -6.34
N LYS A 29 -4.15 3.28 -6.78
CA LYS A 29 -4.40 3.49 -8.22
C LYS A 29 -3.37 4.43 -8.84
N LYS A 30 -3.07 5.54 -8.16
CA LYS A 30 -2.04 6.49 -8.60
C LYS A 30 -0.66 5.84 -8.68
N LEU A 31 -0.31 4.95 -7.74
CA LEU A 31 0.93 4.19 -7.80
C LEU A 31 0.96 3.26 -9.02
N LYS A 32 -0.13 2.52 -9.27
CA LYS A 32 -0.24 1.65 -10.45
C LYS A 32 -0.09 2.45 -11.76
N GLU A 33 -0.78 3.58 -11.87
CA GLU A 33 -0.69 4.48 -13.03
C GLU A 33 0.73 5.05 -13.20
N SER A 34 1.40 5.39 -12.11
CA SER A 34 2.78 5.88 -12.14
C SER A 34 3.75 4.81 -12.63
N ILE A 35 3.61 3.56 -12.17
CA ILE A 35 4.47 2.47 -12.61
C ILE A 35 4.24 2.19 -14.10
N LEU A 36 2.98 2.15 -14.54
CA LEU A 36 2.64 1.97 -15.95
C LEU A 36 3.23 3.07 -16.83
N LYS A 37 3.18 4.32 -16.35
CA LYS A 37 3.74 5.47 -17.08
C LYS A 37 5.26 5.38 -17.25
N TYR A 38 5.97 4.83 -16.28
CA TYR A 38 7.43 4.77 -16.25
C TYR A 38 7.98 3.35 -16.47
N GLU A 39 7.19 2.46 -17.07
CA GLU A 39 7.54 1.05 -17.18
C GLU A 39 8.83 0.84 -18.00
N GLU A 40 8.94 1.51 -19.15
CA GLU A 40 10.13 1.47 -20.02
C GLU A 40 11.38 2.00 -19.29
N ASP A 41 11.23 3.13 -18.58
CA ASP A 41 12.33 3.71 -17.81
C ASP A 41 12.79 2.75 -16.69
N ILE A 42 11.86 2.09 -16.00
CA ILE A 42 12.18 1.10 -14.96
C ILE A 42 12.93 -0.08 -15.56
N VAL A 43 12.48 -0.61 -16.71
CA VAL A 43 13.17 -1.73 -17.38
C VAL A 43 14.58 -1.33 -17.82
N GLU A 44 14.74 -0.15 -18.40
CA GLU A 44 16.05 0.31 -18.86
C GLU A 44 17.03 0.52 -17.70
N GLU A 45 16.57 1.07 -16.56
CA GLU A 45 17.42 1.21 -15.38
C GLU A 45 17.75 -0.15 -14.73
N LEU A 46 16.79 -1.09 -14.69
CA LEU A 46 17.07 -2.47 -14.23
C LEU A 46 18.10 -3.17 -15.12
N ARG A 47 18.10 -2.88 -16.42
CA ARG A 47 19.12 -3.38 -17.34
C ARG A 47 20.48 -2.74 -17.06
N LYS A 48 20.54 -1.43 -16.80
CA LYS A 48 21.81 -0.74 -16.50
C LYS A 48 22.43 -1.21 -15.18
N ASP A 49 21.62 -1.31 -14.13
CA ASP A 49 22.10 -1.59 -12.78
C ASP A 49 22.35 -3.09 -12.54
N LEU A 50 21.48 -3.94 -13.10
CA LEU A 50 21.45 -5.38 -12.79
C LEU A 50 21.61 -6.28 -14.02
N ASN A 51 21.74 -5.71 -15.23
CA ASN A 51 21.80 -6.42 -16.49
C ASN A 51 20.63 -7.39 -16.73
N LYS A 52 19.46 -7.08 -16.15
CA LYS A 52 18.24 -7.86 -16.37
C LYS A 52 17.76 -7.67 -17.80
N SER A 53 17.36 -8.77 -18.43
CA SER A 53 16.58 -8.68 -19.68
C SER A 53 15.19 -8.10 -19.41
N GLU A 54 14.53 -7.55 -20.43
CA GLU A 54 13.15 -7.05 -20.31
C GLU A 54 12.20 -8.12 -19.73
N PHE A 55 12.32 -9.36 -20.21
CA PHE A 55 11.51 -10.48 -19.71
C PHE A 55 11.76 -10.76 -18.23
N GLU A 56 13.02 -10.74 -17.79
CA GLU A 56 13.37 -10.95 -16.39
C GLU A 56 12.92 -9.78 -15.51
N ALA A 57 13.13 -8.54 -15.95
CA ALA A 57 12.65 -7.35 -15.27
C ALA A 57 11.13 -7.40 -15.07
N TYR A 58 10.39 -7.81 -16.11
CA TYR A 58 8.94 -7.94 -16.01
C TYR A 58 8.52 -9.07 -15.08
N THR A 59 9.07 -10.27 -15.22
CA THR A 59 8.61 -11.45 -14.45
C THR A 59 9.04 -11.42 -12.98
N SER A 60 10.18 -10.80 -12.67
CA SER A 60 10.72 -10.74 -11.30
C SER A 60 10.37 -9.47 -10.52
N GLU A 61 10.08 -8.35 -11.20
CA GLU A 61 9.80 -7.07 -10.54
C GLU A 61 8.38 -6.57 -10.87
N LEU A 62 8.16 -6.13 -12.13
CA LEU A 62 6.94 -5.41 -12.52
C LEU A 62 5.68 -6.27 -12.38
N GLY A 63 5.72 -7.50 -12.88
CA GLY A 63 4.59 -8.43 -12.83
C GLY A 63 4.18 -8.77 -11.40
N ILE A 64 5.14 -8.92 -10.48
CA ILE A 64 4.87 -9.13 -9.06
C ILE A 64 4.19 -7.90 -8.47
N VAL A 65 4.76 -6.70 -8.70
CA VAL A 65 4.19 -5.44 -8.20
C VAL A 65 2.78 -5.20 -8.72
N TYR A 66 2.53 -5.43 -10.01
CA TYR A 66 1.19 -5.32 -10.59
C TYR A 66 0.20 -6.31 -9.98
N SER A 67 0.63 -7.57 -9.77
CA SER A 67 -0.19 -8.59 -9.12
C SER A 67 -0.61 -8.17 -7.70
N GLU A 68 0.37 -7.73 -6.90
CA GLU A 68 0.15 -7.27 -5.53
C GLU A 68 -0.72 -6.00 -5.47
N LEU A 69 -0.50 -5.04 -6.36
CA LEU A 69 -1.36 -3.85 -6.45
C LEU A 69 -2.79 -4.22 -6.81
N ASN A 70 -3.00 -5.11 -7.77
CA ASN A 70 -4.33 -5.57 -8.15
C ASN A 70 -5.01 -6.31 -6.99
N LEU A 71 -4.28 -7.18 -6.29
CA LEU A 71 -4.77 -7.89 -5.11
C LEU A 71 -5.18 -6.92 -4.00
N ALA A 72 -4.32 -5.95 -3.70
CA ALA A 72 -4.56 -4.93 -2.69
C ALA A 72 -5.76 -4.06 -3.04
N ILE A 73 -5.81 -3.51 -4.26
CA ILE A 73 -6.94 -2.70 -4.76
C ILE A 73 -8.26 -3.46 -4.64
N LYS A 74 -8.28 -4.74 -5.04
CA LYS A 74 -9.48 -5.60 -4.98
C LYS A 74 -9.94 -5.88 -3.55
N ASN A 75 -9.01 -6.08 -2.62
CA ASN A 75 -9.32 -6.52 -1.26
C ASN A 75 -9.28 -5.42 -0.19
N LEU A 76 -8.82 -4.22 -0.52
CA LEU A 76 -8.58 -3.13 0.44
C LEU A 76 -9.79 -2.87 1.34
N LYS A 77 -11.00 -2.78 0.76
CA LYS A 77 -12.22 -2.52 1.52
C LYS A 77 -12.52 -3.63 2.54
N LYS A 78 -12.20 -4.89 2.22
CA LYS A 78 -12.34 -6.03 3.14
C LYS A 78 -11.26 -5.98 4.22
N TRP A 79 -10.02 -5.70 3.84
CA TRP A 79 -8.89 -5.64 4.76
C TRP A 79 -9.00 -4.51 5.78
N MET A 80 -9.62 -3.39 5.41
CA MET A 80 -9.84 -2.24 6.31
C MET A 80 -11.02 -2.39 7.27
N LYS A 81 -11.82 -3.47 7.19
CA LYS A 81 -12.97 -3.63 8.09
C LYS A 81 -12.52 -3.96 9.50
N ILE A 82 -13.21 -3.37 10.48
CA ILE A 82 -13.13 -3.74 11.89
C ILE A 82 -13.38 -5.23 12.05
N LYS A 83 -12.47 -5.93 12.71
CA LYS A 83 -12.64 -7.36 13.06
C LYS A 83 -13.11 -7.46 14.51
N ARG A 84 -14.38 -7.82 14.71
CA ARG A 84 -14.90 -8.07 16.07
C ARG A 84 -14.24 -9.30 16.67
N VAL A 85 -13.86 -9.21 17.93
CA VAL A 85 -13.30 -10.33 18.71
C VAL A 85 -14.12 -10.53 19.98
N ARG A 86 -14.08 -11.74 20.54
CA ARG A 86 -14.89 -12.10 21.71
C ARG A 86 -14.52 -11.20 22.90
N THR A 87 -15.53 -10.61 23.52
CA THR A 87 -15.37 -9.90 24.80
C THR A 87 -15.63 -10.89 25.95
N PRO A 88 -14.73 -10.99 26.94
CA PRO A 88 -14.96 -11.76 28.16
C PRO A 88 -16.28 -11.35 28.84
N ILE A 89 -16.99 -12.32 29.42
CA ILE A 89 -18.35 -12.12 29.96
C ILE A 89 -18.37 -11.05 31.06
N PHE A 90 -17.35 -11.03 31.92
CA PHE A 90 -17.24 -10.05 33.02
C PHE A 90 -16.95 -8.61 32.56
N LEU A 91 -16.60 -8.40 31.28
CA LEU A 91 -16.43 -7.07 30.67
C LEU A 91 -17.66 -6.63 29.89
N GLN A 92 -18.76 -7.39 29.93
CA GLN A 92 -20.02 -6.98 29.32
C GLN A 92 -20.63 -5.80 30.11
N PRO A 93 -21.26 -4.83 29.44
CA PRO A 93 -21.68 -4.81 28.03
C PRO A 93 -20.62 -4.28 27.02
N GLY A 94 -19.34 -4.23 27.39
CA GLY A 94 -18.25 -3.82 26.50
C GLY A 94 -18.12 -4.65 25.21
N ARG A 95 -17.46 -4.10 24.20
CA ARG A 95 -17.22 -4.74 22.90
C ARG A 95 -15.74 -4.67 22.54
N SER A 96 -15.19 -5.77 22.03
CA SER A 96 -13.79 -5.89 21.64
C SER A 96 -13.67 -6.01 20.12
N TYR A 97 -12.71 -5.30 19.53
CA TYR A 97 -12.45 -5.34 18.10
C TYR A 97 -11.00 -4.97 17.77
N ILE A 98 -10.55 -5.41 16.59
CA ILE A 98 -9.25 -5.09 16.01
C ILE A 98 -9.49 -4.10 14.87
N LEU A 99 -8.81 -2.95 14.94
CA LEU A 99 -8.68 -2.01 13.83
C LEU A 99 -7.46 -2.44 13.00
N PRO A 100 -7.64 -2.77 11.72
CA PRO A 100 -6.53 -3.06 10.81
C PRO A 100 -5.75 -1.81 10.37
#